data_AF-A0A3D0DYC2-F1
#
_entry.id   AF-A0A3D0DYC2-F1
#
_cell.length_a   1.000
_cell.length_b   1.000
_cell.length_c   1.000
_cell.angle_alpha   90.00
_cell.angle_beta   90.00
_cell.angle_gamma   90.00
#
_symmetry.space_group_name_H-M   'P 1'
#
loop_
_entity.id
_entity.type
_entity.pdbx_description
1 polymer ?
#
loop_
_entity_poly.entity_id
_entity_poly.type
_entity_poly.pdbx_seq_one_letter_code
_entity_poly.pdbx_strand_id
1 'polypeptide(L)'
;MIRIHRLRPGALAVFTALLLSACTTPGQFGQTGTFPGAATETPQGQPLTPQMAAAADTLTKMAALQDRLYRVAAPLLIDNAELCTKHARNLLGFTAKNRYSYPGEYNEAAHLAFGMDERLQVTGVLAGSGAAKAGLRLGDGLVA
;
A
#
# COMPACT_ATOMS: atom_id res chain seq x y z
N MET A 1 18.22 0.22 -50.84
CA MET A 1 17.03 -0.58 -50.47
C MET A 1 17.51 -1.89 -49.84
N ILE A 2 17.54 -1.98 -48.51
CA ILE A 2 18.09 -3.13 -47.79
C ILE A 2 17.01 -4.22 -47.71
N ARG A 3 17.32 -5.39 -48.30
CA ARG A 3 16.41 -6.51 -48.54
C ARG A 3 16.33 -7.41 -47.29
N ILE A 4 15.43 -7.09 -46.37
CA ILE A 4 15.19 -7.84 -45.12
C ILE A 4 14.24 -9.03 -45.41
N HIS A 5 14.72 -10.10 -46.04
CA HIS A 5 13.85 -11.27 -46.33
C HIS A 5 14.50 -12.64 -46.14
N ARG A 6 15.53 -12.77 -45.31
CA ARG A 6 16.06 -14.09 -44.89
C ARG A 6 16.36 -14.17 -43.40
N LEU A 7 15.43 -13.72 -42.57
CA LEU A 7 15.46 -14.05 -41.14
C LEU A 7 14.92 -15.48 -40.98
N ARG A 8 15.82 -16.42 -40.65
CA ARG A 8 15.48 -17.81 -40.35
C ARG A 8 14.40 -17.85 -39.26
N PRO A 9 13.34 -18.67 -39.38
CA PRO A 9 12.29 -18.78 -38.37
C PRO A 9 12.82 -19.15 -36.98
N GLY A 10 13.96 -19.86 -36.92
CA GLY A 10 14.65 -20.16 -35.66
C GLY A 10 15.20 -18.92 -34.95
N ALA A 11 15.67 -17.90 -35.67
CA ALA A 11 16.16 -16.66 -35.05
C ALA A 11 15.01 -15.84 -34.46
N LEU A 12 13.84 -15.85 -35.11
CA LEU A 12 12.64 -15.21 -34.60
C LEU A 12 12.13 -15.90 -33.32
N ALA A 13 12.14 -17.23 -33.29
CA ALA A 13 11.72 -18.03 -32.13
C ALA A 13 12.63 -17.85 -30.91
N VAL A 14 13.95 -17.74 -31.11
CA VAL A 14 14.89 -17.45 -30.02
C VAL A 14 14.68 -16.06 -29.45
N PHE A 15 14.41 -15.06 -30.31
CA PHE A 15 14.18 -13.68 -29.87
C PHE A 15 12.86 -13.54 -29.08
N THR A 16 11.79 -14.22 -29.49
CA THR A 16 10.54 -14.25 -28.71
C THR A 16 10.69 -15.01 -27.39
N ALA A 17 11.47 -16.10 -27.35
CA ALA A 17 11.75 -16.80 -26.09
C ALA A 17 12.54 -15.93 -25.09
N LEU A 18 13.50 -15.14 -25.58
CA LEU A 18 14.26 -14.17 -24.77
C LEU A 18 13.40 -13.01 -24.27
N LEU A 19 12.42 -12.54 -25.06
CA LEU A 19 11.49 -11.50 -24.62
C LEU A 19 10.49 -12.01 -23.57
N LEU A 20 10.06 -13.27 -23.63
CA LEU A 20 9.14 -13.86 -22.66
C LEU A 20 9.78 -14.14 -21.29
N SER A 21 11.10 -14.36 -21.21
CA SER A 21 11.77 -14.60 -19.92
C SER A 21 11.92 -13.34 -19.06
N ALA A 22 11.77 -12.14 -19.63
CA ALA A 22 11.83 -10.88 -18.89
C ALA A 22 10.55 -10.57 -18.09
N CYS A 23 9.44 -11.28 -18.34
CA CYS A 23 8.16 -11.04 -17.65
C CYS A 23 7.96 -11.90 -16.39
N THR A 24 8.84 -12.86 -16.09
CA THR A 24 8.79 -13.58 -14.82
C THR A 24 9.61 -12.82 -13.78
N THR A 25 9.00 -11.80 -13.19
CA THR A 25 9.42 -11.32 -11.87
C THR A 25 8.70 -12.22 -10.86
N PRO A 26 9.36 -13.25 -10.27
CA PRO A 26 8.80 -13.90 -9.11
C PRO A 26 8.71 -12.84 -8.01
N GLY A 27 7.51 -12.28 -7.83
CA GLY A 27 7.22 -11.48 -6.66
C GLY A 27 7.45 -12.35 -5.45
N GLN A 28 8.51 -12.07 -4.70
CA GLN A 28 8.69 -12.59 -3.35
C GLN A 28 7.59 -11.98 -2.48
N PHE A 29 6.38 -12.52 -2.58
CA PHE A 29 5.42 -12.40 -1.49
C PHE A 29 6.03 -13.16 -0.32
N GLY A 30 6.56 -12.38 0.63
CA GLY A 30 7.33 -12.85 1.76
C GLY A 30 6.68 -14.06 2.42
N GLN A 31 7.35 -15.21 2.29
CA GLN A 31 7.10 -16.33 3.17
C GLN A 31 7.93 -16.16 4.44
N THR A 32 7.31 -16.61 5.54
CA THR A 32 7.87 -16.92 6.86
C THR A 32 7.96 -15.78 7.87
N GLY A 33 6.83 -15.54 8.53
CA GLY A 33 6.82 -15.09 9.93
C GLY A 33 6.09 -16.13 10.77
N THR A 34 6.84 -17.05 11.38
CA THR A 34 6.38 -17.72 12.61
C THR A 34 6.09 -16.61 13.62
N PHE A 35 4.91 -16.61 14.25
CA PHE A 35 4.60 -15.68 15.34
C PHE A 35 4.98 -16.33 16.69
N PRO A 36 6.17 -16.07 17.27
CA PRO A 36 6.32 -16.17 18.70
C PRO A 36 5.73 -14.88 19.31
N GLY A 37 4.64 -15.04 20.06
CA GLY A 37 4.14 -14.00 20.94
C GLY A 37 5.22 -13.59 21.93
N ALA A 38 5.66 -12.35 21.84
CA ALA A 38 6.21 -11.58 22.94
C ALA A 38 6.00 -10.11 22.57
N ALA A 39 5.06 -9.46 23.26
CA ALA A 39 4.99 -8.01 23.27
C ALA A 39 6.34 -7.52 23.79
N THR A 40 7.18 -7.03 22.88
CA THR A 40 8.45 -6.42 23.26
C THR A 40 8.09 -5.03 23.74
N GLU A 41 8.45 -4.70 24.98
CA GLU A 41 8.28 -3.36 25.54
C GLU A 41 8.65 -2.30 24.52
N THR A 42 7.74 -1.36 24.28
CA THR A 42 8.00 -0.14 23.52
C THR A 42 9.23 0.53 24.12
N PRO A 43 10.38 0.60 23.42
CA PRO A 43 11.55 1.27 23.97
C PRO A 43 11.20 2.73 24.20
N GLN A 44 11.13 3.11 25.46
CA GLN A 44 11.00 4.48 25.91
C GLN A 44 12.09 5.34 25.22
N GLY A 45 11.64 6.23 24.34
CA GLY A 45 12.36 7.44 23.95
C GLY A 45 13.74 7.21 23.32
N GLN A 46 13.78 6.64 22.11
CA GLN A 46 14.90 6.94 21.23
C GLN A 46 14.93 8.46 20.97
N PRO A 47 16.07 9.15 21.16
CA PRO A 47 16.14 10.58 20.94
C PRO A 47 15.80 10.92 19.49
N LEU A 48 14.92 11.90 19.29
CA LEU A 48 14.50 12.37 17.97
C LEU A 48 15.72 12.82 17.16
N THR A 49 16.05 12.06 16.11
CA THR A 49 17.12 12.46 15.19
C THR A 49 16.58 13.40 14.11
N PRO A 50 17.41 14.29 13.54
CA PRO A 50 17.00 15.14 12.42
C PRO A 50 16.48 14.35 11.20
N GLN A 51 17.04 13.15 10.98
CA GLN A 51 16.62 12.28 9.89
C GLN A 51 15.20 11.75 10.12
N MET A 52 14.86 11.33 11.35
CA MET A 52 13.51 10.87 11.69
C MET A 52 12.47 11.99 11.51
N ALA A 53 12.81 13.22 11.89
CA ALA A 53 11.93 14.38 11.69
C ALA A 53 11.67 14.65 10.19
N ALA A 54 12.72 14.62 9.37
CA ALA A 54 12.58 14.78 7.92
C ALA A 54 11.77 13.64 7.27
N ALA A 55 11.93 12.41 7.75
CA ALA A 55 11.15 11.26 7.31
C ALA A 55 9.66 11.42 7.70
N ALA A 56 9.36 11.91 8.91
CA ALA A 56 8.00 12.19 9.39
C ALA A 56 7.31 13.28 8.55
N ASP A 57 8.02 14.35 8.19
CA ASP A 57 7.51 15.40 7.30
C ASP A 57 7.19 14.85 5.91
N THR A 58 8.09 14.02 5.38
CA THR A 58 7.91 13.37 4.07
C THR A 58 6.70 12.45 4.09
N LEU A 59 6.57 11.65 5.16
CA LEU A 59 5.46 10.73 5.34
C LEU A 59 4.11 11.45 5.46
N THR A 60 4.07 12.56 6.19
CA THR A 60 2.90 13.42 6.32
C THR A 60 2.45 13.96 4.96
N LYS A 61 3.39 14.44 4.14
CA LYS A 61 3.11 14.91 2.77
C LYS A 61 2.56 13.79 1.89
N MET A 62 3.18 12.60 1.94
CA MET A 62 2.71 11.44 1.18
C MET A 62 1.29 11.02 1.59
N ALA A 63 1.00 10.99 2.90
CA ALA A 63 -0.32 10.66 3.41
C ALA A 63 -1.39 11.68 2.95
N ALA A 64 -1.07 12.98 2.99
CA ALA A 64 -1.98 14.02 2.50
C ALA A 64 -2.28 13.90 0.99
N LEU A 65 -1.29 13.51 0.18
CA LEU A 65 -1.51 13.25 -1.25
C LEU A 65 -2.43 12.04 -1.46
N GLN A 66 -2.25 10.96 -0.69
CA GLN A 66 -3.12 9.79 -0.74
C GLN A 66 -4.56 10.12 -0.31
N ASP A 67 -4.74 10.88 0.77
CA ASP A 67 -6.07 11.31 1.21
C ASP A 67 -6.79 12.12 0.13
N ARG A 68 -6.06 13.02 -0.55
CA ARG A 68 -6.62 13.77 -1.68
C ARG A 68 -7.05 12.86 -2.83
N LEU A 69 -6.24 11.85 -3.17
CA LEU A 69 -6.61 10.87 -4.22
C LEU A 69 -7.88 10.11 -3.82
N TYR A 70 -7.98 9.67 -2.57
CA TYR A 70 -9.16 8.95 -2.08
C TYR A 70 -10.41 9.82 -2.04
N ARG A 71 -10.29 11.09 -1.69
CA ARG A 71 -11.43 12.04 -1.70
C ARG A 71 -12.04 12.19 -3.10
N VAL A 72 -11.22 12.13 -4.14
CA VAL A 72 -11.66 12.18 -5.54
C VAL A 72 -12.14 10.82 -6.04
N ALA A 73 -11.42 9.74 -5.70
CA ALA A 73 -11.74 8.39 -6.17
C ALA A 73 -13.00 7.80 -5.51
N ALA A 74 -13.26 8.09 -4.24
CA ALA A 74 -14.39 7.53 -3.49
C ALA A 74 -15.75 7.71 -4.18
N PRO A 75 -16.20 8.93 -4.55
CA PRO A 75 -17.49 9.10 -5.23
C PRO A 75 -17.52 8.40 -6.59
N LEU A 76 -16.40 8.39 -7.33
CA LEU A 76 -16.32 7.68 -8.61
C LEU A 76 -16.53 6.18 -8.43
N LEU A 77 -15.97 5.58 -7.37
CA LEU A 77 -16.09 4.15 -7.10
C LEU A 77 -17.43 3.76 -6.47
N ILE A 78 -18.01 4.62 -5.63
CA ILE A 78 -19.19 4.32 -4.83
C ILE A 78 -20.47 4.68 -5.59
N ASP A 79 -20.57 5.90 -6.11
CA ASP A 79 -21.82 6.42 -6.67
C ASP A 79 -22.10 5.87 -8.07
N ASN A 80 -21.09 5.28 -8.72
CA ASN A 80 -21.19 4.71 -10.07
C ASN A 80 -21.16 3.18 -10.08
N ALA A 81 -21.30 2.53 -8.92
CA ALA A 81 -21.21 1.07 -8.80
C ALA A 81 -22.19 0.33 -9.73
N GLU A 82 -23.39 0.88 -9.93
CA GLU A 82 -24.41 0.33 -10.84
C GLU A 82 -23.97 0.33 -12.31
N LEU A 83 -23.12 1.26 -12.73
CA LEU A 83 -22.57 1.30 -14.08
C LEU A 83 -21.48 0.23 -14.28
N CYS A 84 -20.93 -0.31 -13.20
CA CYS A 84 -19.81 -1.24 -13.20
C CYS A 84 -20.21 -2.68 -12.81
N THR A 85 -21.43 -3.13 -13.12
CA THR A 85 -22.02 -4.41 -12.66
C THR A 85 -21.10 -5.64 -12.72
N LYS A 86 -20.22 -5.78 -13.72
CA LYS A 86 -19.29 -6.91 -13.87
C LYS A 86 -17.98 -6.76 -13.08
N HIS A 87 -17.61 -5.52 -12.74
CA HIS A 87 -16.31 -5.17 -12.15
C HIS A 87 -16.43 -4.58 -10.75
N ALA A 88 -17.63 -4.26 -10.29
CA ALA A 88 -17.90 -3.84 -8.93
C ALA A 88 -17.46 -4.92 -7.94
N ARG A 89 -16.91 -4.47 -6.81
CA ARG A 89 -16.49 -5.31 -5.69
C ARG A 89 -17.00 -4.67 -4.40
N ASN A 90 -17.30 -5.52 -3.42
CA ASN A 90 -17.64 -5.04 -2.09
C ASN A 90 -16.43 -4.36 -1.47
N LEU A 91 -16.57 -3.08 -1.16
CA LEU A 91 -15.54 -2.27 -0.54
C LEU A 91 -15.98 -1.91 0.87
N LEU A 92 -15.18 -2.29 1.87
CA LEU A 92 -15.41 -1.89 3.26
C LEU A 92 -15.33 -0.37 3.40
N GLY A 93 -14.37 0.24 2.72
CA GLY A 93 -14.25 1.69 2.61
C GLY A 93 -13.34 2.34 3.65
N PHE A 94 -12.41 1.59 4.22
CA PHE A 94 -11.37 2.13 5.08
C PHE A 94 -10.03 1.46 4.80
N THR A 95 -8.95 2.10 5.24
CA THR A 95 -7.60 1.53 5.26
C THR A 95 -7.12 1.49 6.69
N ALA A 96 -6.46 0.39 7.08
CA ALA A 96 -5.80 0.27 8.37
C ALA A 96 -4.33 -0.09 8.18
N LYS A 97 -3.48 0.52 9.01
CA LYS A 97 -2.03 0.36 8.98
C LYS A 97 -1.47 0.40 10.40
N ASN A 98 -0.25 -0.08 10.55
CA ASN A 98 0.57 0.02 11.75
C ASN A 98 1.95 0.60 11.36
N ARG A 99 2.86 0.81 12.33
CA ARG A 99 4.21 1.30 12.02
C ARG A 99 4.95 0.42 11.01
N TYR A 100 4.73 -0.89 11.05
CA TYR A 100 5.33 -1.87 10.13
C TYR A 100 4.81 -1.80 8.69
N SER A 101 3.72 -1.07 8.45
CA SER A 101 3.24 -0.75 7.09
C SER A 101 4.16 0.23 6.37
N TYR A 102 5.09 0.86 7.09
CA TYR A 102 6.11 1.76 6.59
C TYR A 102 7.49 1.17 6.90
N PRO A 103 8.20 0.59 5.90
CA PRO A 103 9.47 -0.08 6.14
C PRO A 103 10.64 0.91 6.29
N GLY A 104 11.74 0.45 6.89
CA GLY A 104 12.98 1.21 7.00
C GLY A 104 12.85 2.43 7.92
N GLU A 105 13.41 3.56 7.49
CA GLU A 105 13.40 4.82 8.26
C GLU A 105 11.99 5.39 8.49
N TYR A 106 11.01 4.97 7.69
CA TYR A 106 9.62 5.42 7.85
C TYR A 106 8.87 4.69 8.96
N ASN A 107 9.42 3.60 9.51
CA ASN A 107 8.78 2.86 10.58
C ASN A 107 8.65 3.71 11.85
N GLU A 108 9.78 4.26 12.32
CA GLU A 108 9.79 5.20 13.43
C GLU A 108 9.08 6.51 13.09
N ALA A 109 9.22 6.97 11.84
CA ALA A 109 8.52 8.16 11.38
C ALA A 109 7.00 8.02 11.45
N ALA A 110 6.44 6.83 11.20
CA ALA A 110 5.02 6.56 11.30
C ALA A 110 4.52 6.63 12.75
N HIS A 111 5.33 6.15 13.70
CA HIS A 111 5.06 6.33 15.13
C HIS A 111 5.05 7.82 15.50
N LEU A 112 6.07 8.57 15.08
CA LEU A 112 6.19 10.00 15.38
C LEU A 112 5.11 10.88 14.72
N ALA A 113 4.82 10.64 13.44
CA ALA A 113 3.91 11.48 12.67
C ALA A 113 2.43 11.18 12.96
N PHE A 114 2.10 9.91 13.23
CA PHE A 114 0.71 9.44 13.27
C PHE A 114 0.34 8.67 14.54
N GLY A 115 1.25 8.56 15.51
CA GLY A 115 1.04 7.77 16.72
C GLY A 115 0.85 6.28 16.43
N MET A 116 1.40 5.78 15.32
CA MET A 116 1.23 4.38 14.94
C MET A 116 2.12 3.47 15.77
N ASP A 117 1.48 2.50 16.40
CA ASP A 117 2.16 1.42 17.12
C ASP A 117 2.16 0.14 16.29
N GLU A 118 2.34 -1.00 16.96
CA GLU A 118 2.35 -2.33 16.34
C GLU A 118 0.95 -2.79 15.88
N ARG A 119 -0.09 -2.29 16.56
CA ARG A 119 -1.48 -2.63 16.24
C ARG A 119 -1.95 -1.88 15.00
N LEU A 120 -2.82 -2.52 14.23
CA LEU A 120 -3.47 -1.84 13.11
C LEU A 120 -4.44 -0.78 13.65
N GLN A 121 -4.33 0.43 13.12
CA GLN A 121 -5.27 1.52 13.33
C GLN A 121 -5.81 2.02 12.00
N VAL A 122 -7.02 2.56 12.00
CA VAL A 122 -7.65 3.13 10.81
C VAL A 122 -6.91 4.42 10.41
N THR A 123 -6.44 4.47 9.17
CA THR A 123 -5.65 5.60 8.62
C THR A 123 -6.37 6.36 7.51
N GLY A 124 -7.51 5.85 7.06
CA GLY A 124 -8.32 6.48 6.02
C GLY A 124 -9.71 5.89 6.00
N VAL A 125 -10.71 6.75 5.80
CA VAL A 125 -12.11 6.35 5.64
C VAL A 125 -12.65 7.05 4.40
N LEU A 126 -13.14 6.27 3.44
CA LEU A 126 -13.70 6.78 2.21
C LEU A 126 -15.09 7.36 2.48
N ALA A 127 -15.31 8.61 2.08
CA ALA A 127 -16.61 9.26 2.20
C ALA A 127 -17.69 8.45 1.45
N GLY A 128 -18.89 8.36 2.04
CA GLY A 128 -20.02 7.62 1.45
C GLY A 128 -19.93 6.09 1.54
N SER A 129 -18.81 5.55 1.99
CA SER A 129 -18.58 4.11 2.09
C SER A 129 -19.32 3.45 3.27
N GLY A 130 -19.32 2.11 3.30
CA GLY A 130 -19.87 1.34 4.42
C GLY A 130 -19.20 1.68 5.75
N ALA A 131 -17.87 1.81 5.78
CA ALA A 131 -17.12 2.21 6.97
C ALA A 131 -17.50 3.59 7.49
N ALA A 132 -17.68 4.57 6.59
CA ALA A 132 -18.15 5.91 6.98
C ALA A 132 -19.56 5.85 7.58
N LYS A 133 -20.46 5.07 6.97
CA LYS A 133 -21.84 4.87 7.47
C LYS A 133 -21.88 4.14 8.81
N ALA A 134 -20.92 3.24 9.06
CA ALA A 134 -20.74 2.56 10.34
C ALA A 134 -20.11 3.46 11.42
N GLY A 135 -19.69 4.68 11.08
CA GLY A 135 -19.13 5.64 12.02
C GLY A 135 -17.65 5.43 12.36
N LEU A 136 -16.92 4.66 11.55
CA LEU A 136 -15.49 4.44 11.71
C LEU A 136 -14.70 5.74 11.54
N ARG A 137 -13.67 5.96 12.36
CA ARG A 137 -12.88 7.20 12.41
C ARG A 137 -11.39 6.92 12.27
N LEU A 138 -10.65 7.96 11.89
CA LEU A 138 -9.18 7.94 11.91
C LEU A 138 -8.69 7.67 13.33
N GLY A 139 -7.72 6.78 13.46
CA GLY A 139 -7.16 6.37 14.75
C GLY A 139 -7.88 5.21 15.44
N ASP A 140 -9.05 4.76 14.94
CA ASP A 140 -9.74 3.60 15.53
C ASP A 140 -8.84 2.37 15.47
N GLY A 141 -8.63 1.72 16.62
CA GLY A 141 -7.80 0.52 16.73
C GLY A 141 -8.56 -0.74 16.33
N LEU A 142 -7.94 -1.61 15.54
CA LEU A 142 -8.49 -2.93 15.25
C LEU A 142 -8.16 -3.91 16.39
N VAL A 143 -9.21 -4.53 16.92
CA VAL A 143 -9.16 -5.52 18.00
C VAL A 143 -9.84 -6.79 17.49
N ALA A 144 -9.07 -7.85 17.30
CA ALA A 144 -9.56 -9.18 16.94
C ALA A 144 -8.74 -10.21 17.70
#